data_AF-A0A1V0PV55-F1
#
_entry.id   AF-A0A1V0PV55-F1
#
_cell.length_a   1.000
_cell.length_b   1.000
_cell.length_c   1.000
_cell.angle_alpha   90.00
_cell.angle_beta   90.00
_cell.angle_gamma   90.00
#
_symmetry.space_group_name_H-M   'P 1'
#
loop_
_entity.id
_entity.type
_entity.pdbx_description
1 polymer ?
#
loop_
_entity_poly.entity_id
_entity_poly.type
_entity_poly.pdbx_seq_one_letter_code
_entity_poly.pdbx_strand_id
1 'polypeptide(L)' 'MALANTNVTERHGSFLTSIVDFLVGLMENHPHTRQIEKLSRMSDEELAARGVTRQDVVRHIFRDRYYV' A
#
# COMPACT_ATOMS: atom_id res chain seq x y z
N MET A 1 43.37 17.34 18.98
CA MET A 1 42.13 18.13 19.03
C MET A 1 41.27 17.71 17.87
N ALA A 2 40.21 16.93 18.12
CA ALA A 2 39.32 16.42 17.09
C ALA A 2 37.88 16.71 17.52
N LEU A 3 37.19 17.62 16.81
CA LEU A 3 35.73 17.74 16.78
C LEU A 3 35.36 18.35 15.42
N ALA A 4 35.26 17.49 14.40
CA ALA A 4 34.58 17.86 13.16
C ALA A 4 33.07 17.71 13.39
N ASN A 5 32.44 18.76 13.93
CA ASN A 5 30.99 18.87 13.95
C ASN A 5 30.50 19.19 12.54
N THR A 6 30.17 18.17 11.75
CA THR A 6 29.36 18.34 10.55
C THR A 6 27.93 18.00 10.91
N ASN A 7 27.20 19.00 11.40
CA ASN A 7 25.75 18.96 11.46
C ASN A 7 25.24 18.88 10.02
N VAL A 8 24.95 17.67 9.54
CA VAL A 8 24.20 17.46 8.29
C VAL A 8 22.73 17.75 8.59
N THR A 9 22.43 19.02 8.78
CA THR A 9 21.06 19.56 8.73
C THR A 9 20.80 19.95 7.29
N GLU A 10 20.59 18.98 6.40
CA GLU A 10 20.21 19.26 5.01
C GLU A 10 18.95 18.48 4.64
N ARG A 11 17.81 19.20 4.68
CA ARG A 11 16.76 19.33 3.65
C ARG A 11 16.41 18.16 2.72
N HIS A 12 16.69 16.91 3.05
CA HIS A 12 16.34 15.73 2.25
C HIS A 12 15.12 14.98 2.78
N GLY A 13 14.75 15.19 4.06
CA GLY A 13 13.58 14.56 4.67
C GLY A 13 12.24 14.96 4.03
N SER A 14 12.14 16.17 3.48
CA SER A 14 10.88 16.75 2.96
C SER A 14 10.46 16.22 1.59
N PHE A 15 11.41 15.88 0.71
CA PHE A 15 11.11 15.40 -0.63
C PHE A 15 10.64 13.94 -0.61
N LEU A 16 11.32 13.10 0.19
CA LEU A 16 10.92 11.70 0.38
C LEU A 16 9.55 11.59 1.05
N THR A 17 9.26 12.41 2.07
CA THR A 17 7.92 12.46 2.68
C THR A 17 6.85 12.90 1.68
N SER A 18 7.11 13.93 0.87
CA SER A 18 6.14 14.40 -0.13
C SER A 18 5.83 13.35 -1.22
N ILE A 19 6.83 12.54 -1.62
CA ILE A 19 6.60 11.42 -2.55
C ILE A 19 5.78 10.34 -1.87
N VAL A 20 6.09 9.99 -0.62
CA VAL A 20 5.32 9.00 0.14
C VAL A 20 3.88 9.46 0.31
N ASP A 21 3.63 10.71 0.70
CA ASP A 21 2.29 11.27 0.85
C ASP A 21 1.52 11.30 -0.48
N PHE A 22 2.21 11.58 -1.59
CA PHE A 22 1.62 11.47 -2.93
C PHE A 22 1.23 10.03 -3.29
N LEU A 23 2.10 9.06 -3.03
CA LEU A 23 1.81 7.64 -3.25
C LEU A 23 0.69 7.13 -2.34
N VAL A 24 0.65 7.58 -1.08
CA VAL A 24 -0.43 7.31 -0.14
C VAL A 24 -1.73 7.91 -0.65
N GLY A 25 -1.75 9.16 -1.12
CA GLY A 25 -2.94 9.79 -1.70
C GLY A 25 -3.44 9.10 -2.97
N LEU A 26 -2.53 8.57 -3.80
CA LEU A 26 -2.90 7.71 -4.94
C LEU A 26 -3.51 6.38 -4.49
N MET A 27 -3.08 5.83 -3.35
CA MET A 27 -3.66 4.62 -2.76
C MET A 27 -5.00 4.90 -2.06
N GLU A 28 -5.12 5.97 -1.28
CA GLU A 28 -6.32 6.32 -0.52
C GLU A 28 -7.51 6.65 -1.42
N ASN A 29 -7.27 7.32 -2.56
CA ASN A 29 -8.30 7.62 -3.56
C ASN A 29 -8.64 6.47 -4.49
N HIS A 30 -8.00 5.31 -4.31
CA HIS A 30 -8.22 4.19 -5.19
C HIS A 30 -9.50 3.42 -4.80
N PRO A 31 -10.48 3.23 -5.71
CA PRO A 31 -11.79 2.63 -5.41
C PRO A 31 -11.70 1.19 -4.86
N HIS A 32 -10.55 0.55 -5.02
CA HIS A 32 -10.29 -0.83 -4.59
C HIS A 32 -9.60 -0.93 -3.22
N THR A 33 -9.10 0.17 -2.64
CA THR A 33 -8.34 0.13 -1.37
C THR A 33 -9.20 -0.39 -0.22
N ARG A 34 -10.45 0.08 -0.10
CA ARG A 34 -11.40 -0.45 0.89
C ARG A 34 -11.71 -1.95 0.69
N GLN A 35 -11.64 -2.46 -0.55
CA GLN A 35 -11.88 -3.87 -0.84
C GLN A 35 -10.66 -4.71 -0.46
N ILE A 36 -9.45 -4.23 -0.74
CA ILE A 36 -8.18 -4.86 -0.33
C ILE A 36 -8.07 -4.88 1.20
N GLU A 37 -8.41 -3.79 1.89
CA GLU A 37 -8.37 -3.71 3.36
C GLU A 37 -9.39 -4.65 4.01
N LYS A 38 -10.54 -4.88 3.37
CA LYS A 38 -11.49 -5.92 3.81
C LYS A 38 -10.91 -7.32 3.61
N LEU A 39 -10.22 -7.55 2.49
CA LEU A 39 -9.58 -8.84 2.19
C LEU A 39 -8.39 -9.12 3.12
N SER A 40 -7.59 -8.12 3.48
CA SER A 40 -6.43 -8.27 4.37
C SER A 40 -6.83 -8.56 5.81
N ARG A 41 -8.04 -8.19 6.22
CA ARG A 41 -8.60 -8.51 7.54
C ARG A 41 -9.18 -9.92 7.64
N MET A 42 -9.44 -10.60 6.52
CA MET A 42 -9.96 -11.97 6.53
C MET A 42 -8.81 -12.98 6.50
N SER A 43 -8.90 -14.03 7.30
CA SER A 43 -7.89 -15.12 7.29
C SER A 43 -8.08 -16.05 6.08
N ASP A 44 -7.07 -16.85 5.74
CA ASP A 44 -7.19 -17.79 4.62
C ASP A 44 -8.19 -18.91 4.91
N GLU A 45 -8.35 -19.31 6.17
CA GLU A 45 -9.35 -20.28 6.61
C GLU A 45 -10.77 -19.74 6.43
N GLU A 46 -11.00 -18.46 6.73
CA GLU A 46 -12.29 -17.80 6.50
C GLU A 46 -12.62 -17.67 5.00
N LEU A 47 -11.60 -17.42 4.17
CA LEU A 47 -11.76 -17.40 2.72
C LEU A 47 -12.09 -18.80 2.19
N ALA A 48 -11.40 -19.83 2.68
CA ALA A 48 -11.66 -21.23 2.34
C ALA A 48 -13.05 -21.69 2.78
N ALA A 49 -13.52 -21.26 3.96
CA ALA A 49 -14.89 -21.53 4.43
C ALA A 49 -15.96 -20.91 3.53
N ARG A 50 -15.63 -19.82 2.83
CA ARG A 50 -16.48 -19.19 1.81
C ARG A 50 -16.30 -19.80 0.42
N GLY A 51 -15.43 -20.79 0.27
CA GLY A 51 -15.13 -21.45 -1.00
C GLY A 51 -14.37 -20.58 -2.01
N VAL A 52 -13.65 -19.55 -1.54
CA VAL A 52 -12.88 -18.65 -2.41
C VAL A 52 -11.41 -18.64 -2.02
N THR A 53 -10.52 -18.46 -2.99
CA THR A 53 -9.11 -18.23 -2.71
C THR A 53 -8.82 -16.72 -2.64
N ARG A 54 -7.78 -16.34 -1.90
CA ARG A 54 -7.36 -14.92 -1.85
C ARG A 54 -7.03 -14.36 -3.24
N GLN A 55 -6.48 -15.20 -4.13
CA GLN A 55 -6.17 -14.82 -5.51
C GLN A 55 -7.43 -14.53 -6.33
N ASP A 56 -8.50 -15.32 -6.16
CA ASP A 56 -9.77 -15.09 -6.87
C ASP A 56 -10.39 -13.76 -6.45
N VAL A 57 -10.34 -13.43 -5.15
CA VAL A 57 -10.88 -12.17 -4.64
C VAL A 57 -10.06 -10.99 -5.17
N VAL A 58 -8.72 -11.08 -5.16
CA VAL A 58 -7.86 -10.04 -5.77
C VAL A 58 -8.18 -9.86 -7.26
N ARG A 59 -8.35 -10.96 -8.00
CA ARG A 59 -8.70 -10.92 -9.43
C ARG A 59 -10.06 -10.27 -9.67
N HIS A 60 -11.03 -10.57 -8.81
CA HIS A 60 -12.35 -9.94 -8.86
C HIS A 60 -12.27 -8.45 -8.54
N ILE A 61 -11.49 -8.06 -7.54
CA ILE A 61 -11.29 -6.66 -7.15
C ILE A 61 -10.71 -5.88 -8.34
N PHE A 62 -9.67 -6.37 -9.01
CA PHE A 62 -9.01 -5.66 -10.11
C PHE A 62 -9.50 -6.06 -11.51
N ARG A 63 -10.68 -6.66 -11.63
CA ARG A 63 -11.24 -7.14 -12.91
C ARG A 63 -11.36 -6.04 -13.97
N ASP A 64 -11.46 -4.79 -13.54
CA ASP A 64 -11.53 -3.58 -14.35
C ASP A 64 -10.18 -3.20 -14.96
N ARG A 65 -9.08 -3.74 -14.43
CA ARG A 65 -7.70 -3.48 -14.87
C ARG A 65 -7.04 -4.66 -15.57
N TYR A 66 -7.55 -5.86 -15.35
CA TYR A 66 -7.19 -7.02 -16.16
C TYR A 66 -7.82 -6.88 -17.54
N TYR A 67 -7.03 -6.45 -18.51
CA TYR A 67 -7.36 -6.65 -19.92
C TYR A 67 -7.30 -8.15 -20.20
N VAL A 68 -8.44 -8.74 -20.57
CA VAL A 68 -8.52 -10.03 -21.27
C VAL A 68 -8.83 -9.75 -22.73
#